data_AF-A0A933VAL8-F1
#
_entry.id   AF-A0A933VAL8-F1
#
_cell.length_a   1.000
_cell.length_b   1.000
_cell.length_c   1.000
_cell.angle_alpha   90.00
_cell.angle_beta   90.00
_cell.angle_gamma   90.00
#
_symmetry.space_group_name_H-M   'P 1'
#
loop_
_entity.id
_entity.type
_entity.pdbx_description
1 polymer ?
#
loop_
_entity_poly.entity_id
_entity_poly.type
_entity_poly.pdbx_seq_one_letter_code
_entity_poly.pdbx_strand_id
1 'polypeptide(L)'
;MTRVFSSLDQQLELFERTCSEAVAKLAVALCGRLTPADTETILKQLGGITFSDTSVWRRVQTWGAKLKALEVLRQAAATALPQRGTVGPSAVPLSKKMGVGMDGVLISLRKEGYTEVKVGCVFDIVQRPEKDPETDKVI
;
A
#
# COMPACT_ATOMS: atom_id res chain seq x y z
N MET A 1 24.72 2.58 28.19
CA MET A 1 25.22 1.32 27.59
C MET A 1 24.18 0.78 26.62
N THR A 2 24.50 0.72 25.33
CA THR A 2 23.63 0.07 24.34
C THR A 2 23.73 -1.44 24.56
N ARG A 3 22.64 -2.10 24.95
CA ARG A 3 22.64 -3.57 25.10
C ARG A 3 22.61 -4.19 23.71
N VAL A 4 23.61 -5.02 23.44
CA VAL A 4 23.76 -5.79 22.20
C VAL A 4 23.21 -7.20 22.44
N PHE A 5 22.67 -7.82 21.40
CA PHE A 5 22.19 -9.20 21.40
C PHE A 5 23.22 -10.16 22.04
N SER A 6 22.78 -10.98 23.00
CA SER A 6 23.55 -12.12 23.54
C SER A 6 22.89 -13.44 23.14
N SER A 7 23.68 -14.48 22.83
CA SER A 7 23.18 -15.84 22.61
C SER A 7 22.46 -16.40 23.85
N LEU A 8 22.85 -15.94 25.04
CA LEU A 8 22.21 -16.30 26.30
C LEU A 8 20.78 -15.75 26.40
N ASP A 9 20.53 -14.54 25.88
CA ASP A 9 19.18 -13.94 25.89
C ASP A 9 18.20 -14.73 25.00
N GLN A 10 18.72 -15.35 23.94
CA GLN A 10 17.94 -16.24 23.07
C GLN A 10 17.63 -17.58 23.76
N GLN A 11 18.60 -18.15 24.49
CA GLN A 11 18.38 -19.39 25.26
C GLN A 11 17.40 -19.21 26.41
N LEU A 12 17.34 -18.01 26.99
CA LEU A 12 16.47 -17.67 28.11
C LEU A 12 15.12 -17.08 27.67
N GLU A 13 14.81 -17.05 26.37
CA GLU A 13 13.59 -16.44 25.79
C GLU A 13 13.31 -14.99 26.25
N LEU A 14 14.34 -14.28 26.72
CA LEU A 14 14.23 -12.89 27.20
C LEU A 14 13.95 -11.92 26.05
N PHE A 15 14.08 -12.39 24.82
CA PHE A 15 13.96 -11.62 23.58
C PHE A 15 12.55 -11.15 23.24
N GLU A 16 11.52 -11.87 23.69
CA GLU A 16 10.13 -11.47 23.47
C GLU A 16 9.59 -10.56 24.59
N ARG A 17 10.25 -10.53 25.76
CA ARG A 17 9.79 -9.80 26.94
C ARG A 17 10.39 -8.40 27.11
N THR A 18 11.41 -8.06 26.33
CA THR A 18 12.23 -6.85 26.57
C THR A 18 11.75 -5.59 25.87
N CYS A 19 10.79 -5.70 24.94
CA CYS A 19 10.11 -4.52 24.39
C CYS A 19 8.63 -4.80 24.18
N SER A 20 7.80 -3.76 24.23
CA SER A 20 6.39 -3.92 23.88
C SER A 20 6.24 -4.31 22.40
N GLU A 21 5.14 -5.02 22.10
CA GLU A 21 4.77 -5.39 20.74
C GLU A 21 4.64 -4.15 19.83
N ALA A 22 4.17 -3.03 20.40
CA ALA A 22 4.06 -1.77 19.67
C ALA A 22 5.42 -1.25 19.19
N VAL A 23 6.45 -1.30 20.05
CA VAL A 23 7.83 -0.91 19.69
C VAL A 23 8.39 -1.87 18.64
N ALA A 24 8.08 -3.16 18.74
CA ALA A 24 8.47 -4.15 17.74
C ALA A 24 7.92 -3.82 16.35
N LYS A 25 6.62 -3.52 16.27
CA LYS A 25 5.94 -3.16 15.02
C LYS A 25 6.50 -1.87 14.45
N LEU A 26 6.72 -0.86 15.30
CA LEU A 26 7.32 0.42 14.89
C LEU A 26 8.72 0.23 14.32
N ALA A 27 9.58 -0.56 14.98
CA ALA A 27 10.94 -0.84 14.52
C ALA A 27 10.96 -1.54 13.14
N VAL A 28 10.10 -2.54 12.93
CA VAL A 28 9.98 -3.23 11.64
C VAL A 28 9.46 -2.28 10.56
N ALA A 29 8.49 -1.43 10.87
CA ALA A 29 7.92 -0.46 9.94
C ALA A 29 8.91 0.65 9.54
N LEU A 30 9.73 1.13 10.49
CA LEU A 30 10.78 2.12 10.25
C LEU A 30 11.91 1.53 9.39
N CYS A 31 12.38 0.33 9.73
CA CYS A 31 13.44 -0.34 8.97
C CYS A 31 12.98 -0.81 7.58
N GLY A 32 11.67 -0.87 7.31
CA GLY A 32 11.16 -1.04 5.95
C GLY A 32 11.45 0.16 5.03
N ARG A 33 11.75 1.33 5.60
CA ARG A 33 12.01 2.59 4.89
C ARG A 33 13.46 3.05 5.01
N LEU A 34 14.13 2.67 6.09
CA LEU A 34 15.45 3.13 6.51
C LEU A 34 16.39 1.94 6.77
N THR A 35 17.68 2.20 7.01
CA THR A 35 18.61 1.14 7.41
C THR A 35 18.37 0.74 8.89
N PRO A 36 18.83 -0.45 9.33
CA PRO A 36 18.75 -0.85 10.73
C PRO A 36 19.44 0.13 11.69
N ALA A 37 20.58 0.72 11.28
CA ALA A 37 21.33 1.70 12.06
C ALA A 37 20.58 3.04 12.19
N ASP A 38 19.97 3.52 11.10
CA ASP A 38 19.13 4.72 11.13
C ASP A 38 17.87 4.49 12.00
N THR A 39 17.31 3.29 11.94
CA THR A 39 16.16 2.90 12.75
C THR A 39 16.50 2.90 14.24
N GLU A 40 17.64 2.31 14.63
CA GLU A 40 18.15 2.39 16.00
C GLU A 40 18.31 3.85 16.44
N THR A 41 18.94 4.68 15.58
CA THR A 41 19.18 6.09 15.87
C THR A 41 17.88 6.84 16.15
N ILE A 42 16.85 6.65 15.31
CA ILE A 42 15.54 7.27 15.48
C ILE A 42 14.82 6.77 16.73
N LEU A 43 14.81 5.45 16.96
CA LEU A 43 14.19 4.85 18.15
C LEU A 43 14.81 5.39 19.43
N LYS A 44 16.13 5.62 19.41
CA LYS A 44 16.88 6.19 20.54
C LYS A 44 16.65 7.68 20.71
N GLN A 45 16.77 8.47 19.63
CA GLN A 45 16.74 9.94 19.69
C GLN A 45 15.32 10.50 19.86
N LEU A 46 14.35 9.97 19.14
CA LEU A 46 12.96 10.44 19.18
C LEU A 46 12.10 9.62 20.14
N GLY A 47 12.35 8.31 20.22
CA GLY A 47 11.57 7.40 21.04
C GLY A 47 12.09 7.22 22.47
N GLY A 48 13.34 7.60 22.76
CA GLY A 48 14.00 7.27 24.03
C GLY A 48 14.18 5.77 24.25
N ILE A 49 13.99 4.95 23.21
CA ILE A 49 13.98 3.49 23.28
C ILE A 49 15.34 2.98 22.84
N THR A 50 15.97 2.18 23.70
CA THR A 50 17.22 1.49 23.34
C THR A 50 16.88 0.22 22.56
N PHE A 51 17.22 0.18 21.28
CA PHE A 51 16.89 -0.94 20.40
C PHE A 51 18.00 -1.13 19.37
N SER A 52 18.83 -2.18 19.52
CA SER A 52 20.01 -2.36 18.67
C SER A 52 19.64 -2.63 17.22
N ASP A 53 20.46 -2.15 16.29
CA ASP A 53 20.42 -2.43 14.86
C ASP A 53 20.28 -3.93 14.52
N THR A 54 21.01 -4.78 15.21
CA THR A 54 21.00 -6.24 15.11
C THR A 54 19.65 -6.84 15.53
N SER A 55 19.03 -6.26 16.56
CA SER A 55 17.69 -6.64 17.02
C SER A 55 16.62 -6.18 16.04
N VAL A 56 16.77 -4.99 15.44
CA VAL A 56 15.91 -4.51 14.35
C VAL A 56 16.01 -5.48 13.17
N TRP A 57 17.23 -5.76 12.72
CA TRP A 57 17.49 -6.59 11.54
C TRP A 57 16.90 -7.99 11.67
N ARG A 58 17.11 -8.68 12.80
CA ARG A 58 16.52 -10.02 13.01
C ARG A 58 14.99 -10.01 12.97
N ARG A 59 14.35 -8.99 13.57
CA ARG A 59 12.89 -8.87 13.55
C ARG A 59 12.36 -8.58 12.17
N VAL A 60 13.07 -7.78 11.38
CA VAL A 60 12.75 -7.57 9.98
C VAL A 60 12.88 -8.87 9.18
N GLN A 61 13.87 -9.73 9.46
CA GLN A 61 13.96 -11.03 8.80
C GLN A 61 12.73 -11.91 9.12
N THR A 62 12.39 -12.05 10.41
CA THR A 62 11.27 -12.91 10.84
C THR A 62 9.91 -12.38 10.37
N TRP A 63 9.62 -11.10 10.65
CA TRP A 63 8.31 -10.52 10.35
C TRP A 63 8.20 -10.07 8.90
N GLY A 64 9.30 -9.64 8.28
CA GLY A 64 9.34 -9.35 6.85
C GLY A 64 9.03 -10.58 6.01
N ALA A 65 9.54 -11.76 6.38
CA ALA A 65 9.18 -13.01 5.71
C ALA A 65 7.67 -13.33 5.84
N LYS A 66 7.11 -13.20 7.04
CA LYS A 66 5.68 -13.42 7.30
C LYS A 66 4.79 -12.42 6.54
N LEU A 67 5.16 -11.14 6.53
CA LEU A 67 4.45 -10.09 5.80
C LEU A 67 4.50 -10.31 4.29
N LYS A 68 5.66 -10.71 3.74
CA LYS A 68 5.78 -11.08 2.33
C LYS A 68 4.85 -12.23 1.96
N ALA A 69 4.79 -13.28 2.78
CA ALA A 69 3.87 -14.40 2.55
C ALA A 69 2.40 -13.95 2.55
N LEU A 70 2.04 -13.05 3.49
CA LEU A 70 0.69 -12.50 3.57
C LEU A 70 0.35 -11.62 2.37
N GLU A 71 1.32 -10.85 1.87
CA GLU A 71 1.14 -10.01 0.69
C GLU A 71 0.94 -10.84 -0.58
N VAL A 72 1.66 -11.96 -0.74
CA VAL A 72 1.44 -12.91 -1.84
C VAL A 72 0.01 -13.46 -1.80
N LEU A 73 -0.51 -13.80 -0.63
CA LEU A 73 -1.90 -14.26 -0.48
C LEU A 73 -2.91 -13.16 -0.81
N ARG A 74 -2.66 -11.91 -0.40
CA ARG A 74 -3.51 -10.77 -0.75
C ARG A 74 -3.52 -10.50 -2.25
N GLN A 75 -2.35 -10.53 -2.88
CA GLN A 75 -2.21 -10.33 -4.32
C GLN A 75 -2.96 -11.43 -5.10
N ALA A 76 -2.84 -12.68 -4.65
CA ALA A 76 -3.58 -13.80 -5.24
C ALA A 76 -5.09 -13.60 -5.10
N ALA A 77 -5.57 -13.14 -3.93
CA ALA A 77 -6.98 -12.83 -3.72
C ALA A 77 -7.48 -11.65 -4.58
N ALA A 78 -6.68 -10.59 -4.74
CA ALA A 78 -7.03 -9.44 -5.55
C ALA A 78 -7.03 -9.74 -7.06
N THR A 79 -6.17 -10.66 -7.51
CA THR A 79 -6.06 -11.09 -8.91
C THR A 79 -6.99 -12.26 -9.23
N ALA A 80 -7.61 -12.89 -8.22
CA ALA A 80 -8.54 -13.98 -8.42
C ALA A 80 -9.74 -13.49 -9.24
N LEU A 81 -10.03 -14.20 -10.34
CA LEU A 81 -11.26 -13.99 -11.08
C LEU A 81 -12.45 -14.18 -10.13
N PRO A 82 -13.50 -13.34 -10.23
CA PRO A 82 -14.71 -13.51 -9.44
C PRO A 82 -15.22 -14.95 -9.60
N GLN A 83 -15.59 -15.59 -8.49
CA GLN A 83 -16.15 -16.94 -8.51
C GLN A 83 -17.33 -17.00 -9.49
N ARG A 84 -17.43 -18.08 -10.26
CA ARG A 84 -18.53 -18.31 -11.20
C ARG A 84 -19.87 -18.20 -10.47
N GLY A 85 -20.64 -17.14 -10.74
CA GLY A 85 -21.89 -16.81 -10.04
C GLY A 85 -21.83 -15.57 -9.13
N THR A 86 -20.65 -15.04 -8.83
CA THR A 86 -20.50 -13.66 -8.33
C THR A 86 -20.62 -12.71 -9.51
N VAL A 87 -21.81 -12.14 -9.63
CA VAL A 87 -22.07 -11.07 -10.57
C VAL A 87 -21.36 -9.83 -10.01
N GLY A 88 -20.13 -9.55 -10.47
CA GLY A 88 -19.62 -8.17 -10.40
C GLY A 88 -20.70 -7.27 -10.99
N PRO A 89 -20.95 -6.07 -10.42
CA PRO A 89 -22.19 -5.32 -10.60
C PRO A 89 -22.67 -5.49 -12.03
N SER A 90 -23.71 -6.33 -12.18
CA SER A 90 -24.25 -6.65 -13.49
C SER A 90 -24.43 -5.33 -14.18
N ALA A 91 -24.05 -5.21 -15.46
CA ALA A 91 -24.30 -3.99 -16.21
C ALA A 91 -25.81 -3.72 -16.13
N VAL A 92 -26.21 -2.95 -15.13
CA VAL A 92 -27.57 -2.45 -14.97
C VAL A 92 -27.75 -1.68 -16.26
N PRO A 93 -28.73 -2.03 -17.10
CA PRO A 93 -28.98 -1.29 -18.31
C PRO A 93 -29.15 0.17 -17.89
N LEU A 94 -28.16 1.00 -18.19
CA LEU A 94 -28.24 2.41 -17.86
C LEU A 94 -29.44 2.94 -18.62
N SER A 95 -30.42 3.47 -17.90
CA SER A 95 -31.66 4.02 -18.49
C SER A 95 -31.39 5.21 -19.42
N LYS A 96 -30.15 5.71 -19.45
CA LYS A 96 -29.71 6.88 -20.19
C LYS A 96 -28.29 6.68 -20.75
N LYS A 97 -28.01 7.28 -21.91
CA LYS A 97 -26.64 7.43 -22.46
C LYS A 97 -25.80 8.34 -21.54
N MET A 98 -24.68 7.82 -21.04
CA MET A 98 -23.73 8.57 -20.22
C MET A 98 -22.41 8.78 -20.95
N GLY A 99 -21.67 9.81 -20.55
CA GLY A 99 -20.33 10.12 -21.03
C GLY A 99 -19.28 9.46 -20.16
N VAL A 100 -18.17 9.07 -20.77
CA VAL A 100 -16.99 8.54 -20.07
C VAL A 100 -15.78 9.35 -20.48
N GLY A 101 -15.07 9.89 -19.50
CA GLY A 101 -13.79 10.56 -19.68
C GLY A 101 -12.69 9.76 -18.99
N MET A 102 -11.51 9.71 -19.57
CA MET A 102 -10.36 9.04 -18.98
C MET A 102 -9.10 9.84 -19.26
N ASP A 103 -8.32 10.11 -18.22
CA ASP A 103 -7.02 10.74 -18.30
C ASP A 103 -5.97 9.86 -17.62
N GLY A 104 -4.71 10.02 -18.00
CA GLY A 104 -3.60 9.20 -17.52
C GLY A 104 -2.40 10.05 -17.13
N VAL A 105 -1.78 9.71 -16.00
CA VAL A 105 -0.49 10.27 -15.60
C VAL A 105 0.54 9.16 -15.37
N LEU A 106 1.76 9.39 -15.82
CA LEU A 106 2.90 8.54 -15.52
C LEU A 106 3.50 8.94 -14.18
N ILE A 107 3.53 8.00 -13.23
CA ILE A 107 4.11 8.20 -11.91
C ILE A 107 5.38 7.37 -11.81
N SER A 108 6.47 7.99 -11.34
CA SER A 108 7.72 7.28 -11.07
C SER A 108 7.64 6.59 -9.71
N LEU A 109 7.64 5.25 -9.72
CA LEU A 109 7.66 4.40 -8.54
C LEU A 109 9.09 3.92 -8.25
N ARG A 110 9.51 4.05 -6.99
CA ARG A 110 10.87 3.70 -6.56
C ARG A 110 11.13 2.20 -6.78
N LYS A 111 12.16 1.87 -7.57
CA LYS A 111 12.55 0.50 -7.98
C LYS A 111 11.63 -0.18 -9.02
N GLU A 112 10.52 0.44 -9.40
CA GLU A 112 9.56 -0.12 -10.39
C GLU A 112 9.50 0.70 -11.70
N GLY A 113 10.05 1.91 -11.71
CA GLY A 113 10.11 2.75 -12.91
C GLY A 113 8.85 3.59 -13.10
N TYR A 114 8.52 3.95 -14.34
CA TYR A 114 7.30 4.70 -14.64
C TYR A 114 6.11 3.75 -14.78
N THR A 115 5.06 4.01 -14.00
CA THR A 115 3.80 3.28 -14.07
C THR A 115 2.69 4.24 -14.45
N GLU A 116 1.83 3.84 -15.39
CA GLU A 116 0.68 4.64 -15.81
C GLU A 116 -0.48 4.46 -14.83
N VAL A 117 -0.97 5.58 -14.29
CA VAL A 117 -2.21 5.63 -13.50
C VAL A 117 -3.27 6.30 -14.36
N LYS A 118 -4.39 5.59 -14.58
CA LYS A 118 -5.55 6.13 -15.29
C LYS A 118 -6.63 6.52 -14.29
N VAL A 119 -7.16 7.73 -14.44
CA VAL A 119 -8.32 8.22 -13.70
C VAL A 119 -9.46 8.39 -14.67
N GLY A 120 -10.57 7.71 -14.39
CA GLY A 120 -11.79 7.80 -15.19
C GLY A 120 -12.90 8.52 -14.44
N CYS A 121 -13.76 9.21 -15.17
CA CYS A 121 -15.03 9.70 -14.67
C CYS A 121 -16.18 9.28 -15.59
N VAL A 122 -17.36 9.15 -14.99
CA VAL A 122 -18.60 8.86 -15.70
C VAL A 122 -19.57 9.97 -15.35
N PHE A 123 -20.19 10.58 -16.36
CA PHE A 123 -21.01 11.77 -16.18
C PHE A 123 -22.25 11.77 -17.07
N ASP A 124 -23.26 12.53 -16.64
CA ASP A 124 -24.48 12.73 -17.41
C ASP A 124 -24.22 13.56 -18.66
N ILE A 125 -24.65 13.05 -19.82
CA ILE A 125 -24.72 13.84 -21.04
C ILE A 125 -26.03 14.64 -21.01
N VAL A 126 -25.92 15.95 -21.26
CA VAL A 126 -27.07 16.83 -21.50
C VAL A 126 -26.91 17.41 -22.90
N GLN A 127 -27.83 17.07 -23.80
CA GLN A 127 -27.91 17.72 -25.11
C GLN A 127 -28.50 19.12 -24.91
N ARG A 128 -27.79 20.14 -25.37
CA ARG A 128 -28.32 21.49 -25.48
C ARG A 128 -28.72 21.72 -26.93
N PRO A 129 -29.96 22.13 -27.20
CA PRO A 129 -30.35 22.50 -28.55
C PRO A 129 -29.54 23.72 -28.98
N GLU A 130 -28.91 23.66 -30.14
CA GLU A 130 -28.17 24.79 -30.71
C GLU A 130 -28.77 25.15 -32.06
N LYS A 131 -28.77 26.44 -32.39
CA LYS A 131 -29.24 26.89 -33.70
C LYS A 131 -28.17 26.59 -34.74
N ASP A 132 -28.56 25.87 -35.78
CA ASP A 132 -27.73 25.69 -36.95
C ASP A 132 -27.52 27.05 -37.65
N PRO A 133 -26.27 27.51 -37.79
CA PRO A 133 -25.97 28.80 -38.40
C PRO A 133 -26.35 28.89 -39.89
N GLU A 134 -26.50 27.77 -40.60
CA GLU A 134 -26.88 27.76 -42.01
C GLU A 134 -28.40 27.64 -42.22
N THR A 135 -29.11 26.92 -41.34
CA THR A 135 -30.54 26.62 -41.53
C THR A 135 -31.49 27.32 -40.57
N ASP A 136 -30.96 28.05 -39.57
CA ASP A 136 -31.68 28.72 -38.46
C ASP A 136 -32.65 27.80 -37.68
N LYS A 137 -32.52 26.49 -37.87
CA LYS A 137 -33.29 25.47 -37.16
C LYS A 137 -32.58 25.10 -35.86
N VAL A 138 -33.36 24.85 -34.83
CA VAL A 138 -32.86 24.32 -33.56
C VAL A 138 -32.67 22.82 -33.74
N ILE A 139 -31.44 22.33 -33.58
CA ILE A 139 -31.06 20.91 -33.63
C ILE A 139 -30.68 20.43 -32.23
#